data_AF-A0A2J7ZWX0-F1
#
_entry.id   AF-A0A2J7ZWX0-F1
#
_cell.length_a   1.000
_cell.length_b   1.000
_cell.length_c   1.000
_cell.angle_alpha   90.00
_cell.angle_beta   90.00
_cell.angle_gamma   90.00
#
_symmetry.space_group_name_H-M   'P 1'
#
loop_
_entity.id
_entity.type
_entity.pdbx_description
1 polymer ?
#
loop_
_entity_poly.entity_id
_entity_poly.type
_entity_poly.pdbx_seq_one_letter_code
_entity_poly.pdbx_strand_id
1 'polypeptide(L)'
;MAAEDAGRAQTGFFCSTSGTYFTDKESLAEHYKSDFHRYNLKRKVADLPPVTKEWFEARKAQLSSTAAGTTAAAGVQQTWIDPLTKKKFNTENTYLVFVRSKKYLELVRKSGQPAPEAVIVTRQAAEAPQQAQQQEGGCWLARSSTSKLGLKRKFHRQEPIA
;
A
#
# COMPACT_ATOMS: atom_id res chain seq x y z
N MET A 1 25.98 -8.70 -37.17
CA MET A 1 26.27 -7.85 -36.00
C MET A 1 26.82 -8.75 -34.90
N ALA A 2 28.13 -8.61 -34.66
CA ALA A 2 28.95 -9.12 -33.54
C ALA A 2 28.70 -10.56 -33.03
N ALA A 3 29.43 -11.51 -33.63
CA ALA A 3 30.02 -12.60 -32.87
C ALA A 3 31.40 -12.11 -32.39
N GLU A 4 31.73 -12.30 -31.10
CA GLU A 4 33.07 -12.55 -30.55
C GLU A 4 33.06 -12.39 -29.02
N ASP A 5 33.25 -13.49 -28.29
CA ASP A 5 34.41 -13.65 -27.39
C ASP A 5 34.50 -15.11 -26.92
N ALA A 6 35.54 -15.79 -27.40
CA ALA A 6 35.90 -17.14 -26.99
C ALA A 6 37.02 -17.05 -25.95
N GLY A 7 36.82 -17.72 -24.81
CA GLY A 7 37.93 -18.24 -24.01
C GLY A 7 38.54 -17.29 -22.99
N ARG A 8 37.84 -17.06 -21.88
CA ARG A 8 38.48 -16.74 -20.60
C ARG A 8 38.07 -17.79 -19.57
N ALA A 9 39.01 -18.27 -18.76
CA ALA A 9 38.77 -19.26 -17.72
C ALA A 9 37.60 -18.82 -16.82
N GLN A 10 36.42 -19.39 -17.05
CA GLN A 10 35.18 -18.99 -16.39
C GLN A 10 35.19 -19.57 -14.96
N THR A 11 35.79 -18.84 -14.03
CA THR A 11 35.55 -19.06 -12.60
C THR A 11 34.12 -18.66 -12.30
N GLY A 12 33.16 -19.58 -12.47
CA GLY A 12 31.78 -19.25 -12.16
C GLY A 12 31.62 -18.90 -10.69
N PHE A 13 30.71 -17.98 -10.43
CA PHE A 13 30.47 -17.40 -9.12
C PHE A 13 29.28 -18.08 -8.47
N PHE A 14 29.41 -18.44 -7.20
CA PHE A 14 28.38 -19.12 -6.45
C PHE A 14 27.97 -18.31 -5.22
N CYS A 15 26.66 -18.19 -4.99
CA CYS A 15 26.12 -17.55 -3.80
C CYS A 15 25.65 -18.61 -2.80
N SER A 16 26.34 -18.72 -1.64
CA SER A 16 26.02 -19.71 -0.61
C SER A 16 24.68 -19.47 0.09
N THR A 17 24.20 -18.23 0.14
CA THR A 17 22.92 -17.87 0.78
C THR A 17 21.72 -18.25 -0.10
N SER A 18 21.87 -18.17 -1.42
CA SER A 18 20.79 -18.37 -2.38
C SER A 18 20.87 -19.70 -3.14
N GLY A 19 22.02 -20.39 -3.09
CA GLY A 19 22.26 -21.63 -3.83
C GLY A 19 22.33 -21.46 -5.35
N THR A 20 22.52 -20.24 -5.84
CA THR A 20 22.50 -19.93 -7.29
C THR A 20 23.91 -19.77 -7.84
N TYR A 21 24.11 -20.22 -9.07
CA TYR A 21 25.35 -20.14 -9.82
C TYR A 21 25.27 -19.06 -10.91
N PHE A 22 26.37 -18.37 -11.14
CA PHE A 22 26.50 -17.23 -12.05
C PHE A 22 27.75 -17.38 -12.91
N THR A 23 27.65 -16.99 -14.18
CA THR A 23 28.78 -16.95 -15.11
C THR A 23 29.63 -15.70 -14.91
N ASP A 24 28.97 -14.57 -14.65
CA ASP A 24 29.57 -13.24 -14.67
C ASP A 24 29.55 -12.56 -13.31
N LYS A 25 30.60 -11.79 -13.01
CA LYS A 25 30.68 -11.01 -11.75
C LYS A 25 29.59 -9.93 -11.68
N GLU A 26 29.19 -9.36 -12.81
CA GLU A 26 28.11 -8.36 -12.87
C GLU A 26 26.77 -8.98 -12.47
N SER A 27 26.46 -10.17 -12.98
CA SER A 27 25.24 -10.90 -12.60
C SER A 27 25.20 -11.26 -11.10
N LEU A 28 26.35 -11.57 -10.49
CA LEU A 28 26.47 -11.77 -9.04
C LEU A 28 26.19 -10.46 -8.26
N ALA A 29 26.69 -9.33 -8.75
CA ALA A 29 26.46 -8.03 -8.13
C ALA A 29 24.98 -7.60 -8.20
N GLU A 30 24.31 -7.86 -9.33
CA GLU A 30 22.87 -7.67 -9.47
C GLU A 30 22.08 -8.60 -8.56
N HIS A 31 22.51 -9.86 -8.44
CA HIS A 31 21.89 -10.83 -7.55
C HIS A 31 21.91 -10.35 -6.09
N TYR A 32 23.02 -9.81 -5.59
CA TYR A 32 23.09 -9.30 -4.22
C TYR A 32 22.15 -8.13 -3.94
N LYS A 33 21.79 -7.36 -4.96
CA LYS A 33 20.81 -6.27 -4.87
C LYS A 33 19.36 -6.76 -4.96
N SER A 34 19.14 -7.95 -5.50
CA SER A 34 17.81 -8.51 -5.70
C SER A 34 17.09 -8.80 -4.38
N ASP A 35 15.75 -8.67 -4.39
CA ASP A 35 14.94 -9.00 -3.22
C ASP A 35 14.98 -10.48 -2.85
N PHE A 36 15.30 -11.35 -3.81
CA PHE A 36 15.47 -12.78 -3.57
C PHE A 36 16.66 -13.06 -2.62
N HIS A 37 17.83 -12.45 -2.89
CA HIS A 37 18.99 -12.60 -2.02
C HIS A 37 18.74 -12.02 -0.63
N ARG A 38 18.15 -10.81 -0.58
CA ARG A 38 17.78 -10.15 0.68
C ARG A 38 16.80 -10.98 1.51
N TYR A 39 15.83 -11.63 0.86
CA TYR A 39 14.87 -12.51 1.52
C TYR A 39 15.55 -13.74 2.13
N ASN A 40 16.41 -14.43 1.37
CA ASN A 40 17.16 -15.58 1.87
C ASN A 40 18.14 -15.22 2.97
N LEU A 41 18.76 -14.04 2.92
CA LEU A 41 19.63 -13.55 3.99
C LEU A 41 18.84 -13.38 5.31
N LYS A 42 17.64 -12.79 5.25
CA LYS A 42 16.76 -12.64 6.43
C LYS A 42 16.35 -14.00 7.00
N ARG A 43 16.10 -15.00 6.15
CA ARG A 43 15.78 -16.35 6.60
C ARG A 43 16.97 -17.02 7.29
N LYS A 44 18.17 -16.87 6.74
CA LYS A 44 19.41 -17.38 7.33
C LYS A 44 19.68 -16.76 8.71
N VAL A 45 19.43 -15.46 8.88
CA VAL A 45 19.56 -14.78 10.19
C VAL A 45 18.54 -15.29 11.21
N ALA A 46 17.40 -15.79 10.76
CA ALA A 46 16.37 -16.37 11.60
C ALA A 46 16.53 -17.90 11.77
N ASP A 47 17.65 -18.49 11.34
CA ASP A 47 17.91 -19.94 11.32
C ASP A 47 16.87 -20.76 10.52
N LEU A 48 16.21 -20.13 9.54
CA LEU A 48 15.30 -20.80 8.62
C LEU A 48 16.03 -21.27 7.34
N PRO A 49 15.59 -22.38 6.73
CA PRO A 49 16.18 -22.86 5.48
C PRO A 49 15.99 -21.84 4.35
N PRO A 50 16.99 -21.68 3.45
CA PRO A 50 16.88 -20.82 2.29
C PRO A 50 15.84 -21.38 1.32
N VAL A 51 15.26 -20.48 0.52
CA VAL A 51 14.15 -20.78 -0.38
C VAL A 51 14.60 -20.67 -1.82
N THR A 52 14.04 -21.52 -2.68
CA THR A 52 14.35 -21.56 -4.11
C THR A 52 13.73 -20.38 -4.85
N LYS A 53 14.25 -20.10 -6.05
CA LYS A 53 13.83 -18.96 -6.87
C LYS A 53 12.36 -19.09 -7.30
N GLU A 54 11.95 -20.30 -7.65
CA GLU A 54 10.61 -20.64 -8.14
C GLU A 54 9.56 -20.36 -7.07
N TRP A 55 9.83 -20.76 -5.82
CA TRP A 55 8.94 -20.48 -4.70
C TRP A 55 8.82 -18.98 -4.45
N PHE A 56 9.93 -18.25 -4.52
CA PHE A 56 9.94 -16.81 -4.31
C PHE A 56 9.14 -16.07 -5.39
N GLU A 57 9.29 -16.48 -6.64
CA GLU A 57 8.55 -15.91 -7.77
C GLU A 57 7.05 -16.22 -7.68
N ALA A 58 6.67 -17.45 -7.36
CA ALA A 58 5.28 -17.82 -7.13
C ALA A 58 4.66 -16.96 -6.01
N ARG A 59 5.39 -16.78 -4.90
CA ARG A 59 4.91 -15.97 -3.78
C ARG A 59 4.80 -14.49 -4.14
N LYS A 60 5.76 -13.97 -4.91
CA LYS A 60 5.74 -12.59 -5.41
C LYS A 60 4.56 -12.34 -6.35
N ALA A 61 4.28 -13.28 -7.25
CA ALA A 61 3.12 -13.22 -8.14
C ALA A 61 1.81 -13.19 -7.34
N GLN A 62 1.65 -14.07 -6.35
CA GLN A 62 0.49 -14.05 -5.45
C GLN A 62 0.32 -12.71 -4.75
N LEU A 63 1.38 -12.17 -4.15
CA LEU A 63 1.35 -10.86 -3.48
C LEU A 63 0.97 -9.73 -4.44
N SER A 64 1.50 -9.72 -5.66
CA SER A 64 1.14 -8.72 -6.67
C SER A 64 -0.34 -8.78 -7.07
N SER A 65 -0.90 -10.00 -7.19
CA SER A 65 -2.33 -10.18 -7.49
C SER A 65 -3.24 -9.73 -6.34
N THR A 66 -2.86 -9.99 -5.08
CA THR A 66 -3.60 -9.51 -3.91
C THR A 66 -3.47 -8.00 -3.74
N ALA A 67 -2.31 -7.42 -4.04
CA ALA A 67 -2.10 -5.98 -4.00
C ALA A 67 -2.98 -5.25 -5.03
N ALA A 68 -3.11 -5.79 -6.25
CA ALA A 68 -4.01 -5.26 -7.27
C ALA A 68 -5.49 -5.30 -6.84
N GLY A 69 -5.92 -6.36 -6.14
CA GLY A 69 -7.27 -6.44 -5.56
C GLY A 69 -7.49 -5.49 -4.37
N THR A 70 -6.43 -5.20 -3.61
CA THR A 70 -6.51 -4.30 -2.44
C THR A 70 -6.52 -2.82 -2.85
N THR A 71 -5.90 -2.45 -3.97
CA THR A 71 -5.95 -1.08 -4.50
C THR A 71 -7.32 -0.69 -5.06
N ALA A 72 -8.17 -1.65 -5.44
CA ALA A 72 -9.57 -1.38 -5.81
C ALA A 72 -10.47 -1.14 -4.57
N ALA A 73 -10.07 -1.63 -3.40
CA ALA A 73 -10.76 -1.39 -2.13
C ALA A 73 -10.28 -0.13 -1.38
N ALA A 74 -9.26 0.57 -1.89
CA ALA A 74 -8.74 1.80 -1.27
C ALA A 74 -9.73 2.99 -1.34
N GLY A 75 -10.78 2.90 -2.15
CA GLY A 75 -11.84 3.91 -2.24
C GLY A 75 -13.03 3.70 -1.28
N VAL A 76 -13.09 2.55 -0.59
CA VAL A 76 -14.26 2.17 0.22
C VAL A 76 -13.88 2.20 1.69
N GLN A 77 -14.04 3.37 2.31
CA GLN A 77 -13.90 3.51 3.76
C GLN A 77 -15.19 2.97 4.41
N GLN A 78 -15.16 1.72 4.88
CA GLN A 78 -16.25 1.14 5.65
C GLN A 78 -16.19 1.66 7.09
N THR A 79 -17.34 2.05 7.65
CA THR A 79 -17.46 2.40 9.07
C THR A 79 -18.41 1.43 9.74
N TRP A 80 -17.93 0.76 10.79
CA TRP A 80 -18.72 -0.13 11.62
C TRP A 80 -19.28 0.67 12.78
N ILE A 81 -20.61 0.67 12.93
CA ILE A 81 -21.28 1.40 14.00
C ILE A 81 -21.97 0.41 14.93
N ASP A 82 -21.64 0.47 16.21
CA ASP A 82 -22.33 -0.31 17.22
C ASP A 82 -23.63 0.39 17.67
N PRO A 83 -24.81 -0.23 17.54
CA PRO A 83 -26.08 0.39 17.91
C PRO A 83 -26.25 0.60 19.42
N LEU A 84 -25.58 -0.20 20.26
CA LEU A 84 -25.71 -0.09 21.73
C LEU A 84 -24.89 1.05 22.30
N THR A 85 -23.64 1.20 21.86
CA THR A 85 -22.73 2.24 22.38
C THR A 85 -22.55 3.44 21.47
N LYS A 86 -23.14 3.40 20.26
CA LYS A 86 -23.04 4.42 19.21
C LYS A 86 -21.58 4.72 18.81
N LYS A 87 -20.65 3.82 19.15
CA LYS A 87 -19.23 3.93 18.80
C LYS A 87 -19.04 3.58 17.34
N LYS A 88 -18.17 4.34 16.69
CA LYS A 88 -17.80 4.17 15.28
C LYS A 88 -16.40 3.60 15.21
N PHE A 89 -16.21 2.58 14.38
CA PHE A 89 -14.94 1.93 14.16
C PHE A 89 -14.60 2.01 12.67
N ASN A 90 -13.32 2.21 12.36
CA ASN A 90 -12.80 2.34 10.99
C ASN A 90 -12.25 1.00 10.45
N THR A 91 -12.23 -0.06 11.27
CA THR A 91 -11.76 -1.38 10.85
C THR A 91 -12.61 -2.45 11.53
N GLU A 92 -12.95 -3.49 10.77
CA GLU A 92 -13.72 -4.64 11.28
C GLU A 92 -13.05 -5.30 12.49
N ASN A 93 -11.74 -5.50 12.42
CA ASN A 93 -11.00 -6.18 13.49
C ASN A 93 -11.12 -5.44 14.84
N THR A 94 -11.12 -4.10 14.82
CA THR A 94 -11.31 -3.28 16.02
C THR A 94 -12.72 -3.42 16.57
N TYR A 95 -13.73 -3.49 15.70
CA TYR A 95 -15.12 -3.73 16.09
C TYR A 95 -15.30 -5.14 16.72
N LEU A 96 -14.73 -6.19 16.13
CA LEU A 96 -14.81 -7.55 16.67
C LEU A 96 -14.18 -7.65 18.06
N VAL A 97 -13.03 -6.99 18.29
CA VAL A 97 -12.41 -6.91 19.61
C VAL A 97 -13.30 -6.17 20.60
N PHE A 98 -13.94 -5.07 20.17
CA PHE A 98 -14.87 -4.31 21.01
C PHE A 98 -16.08 -5.15 21.43
N VAL A 99 -16.72 -5.86 20.50
CA VAL A 99 -17.86 -6.74 20.76
C VAL A 99 -17.49 -7.87 21.74
N ARG A 100 -16.27 -8.40 21.64
CA ARG A 100 -15.75 -9.43 22.56
C ARG A 100 -15.32 -8.90 23.93
N SER A 101 -15.28 -7.59 24.12
CA SER A 101 -14.81 -7.01 25.38
C SER A 101 -15.81 -7.22 26.52
N LYS A 102 -15.30 -7.46 27.74
CA LYS A 102 -16.12 -7.65 28.95
C LYS A 102 -17.11 -6.49 29.17
N LYS A 103 -16.67 -5.26 28.89
CA LYS A 103 -17.49 -4.04 29.01
C LYS A 103 -18.70 -4.08 28.08
N TYR A 104 -18.54 -4.57 26.85
CA TYR A 104 -19.65 -4.68 25.90
C TYR A 104 -20.63 -5.78 26.32
N LEU A 105 -20.13 -6.93 26.74
CA LEU A 105 -20.95 -8.05 27.22
C LEU A 105 -21.79 -7.68 28.46
N GLU A 106 -21.21 -6.94 29.41
CA GLU A 106 -21.96 -6.44 30.58
C GLU A 106 -23.06 -5.45 30.20
N LEU A 107 -22.78 -4.58 29.22
CA LEU A 107 -23.80 -3.67 28.68
C LEU A 107 -24.92 -4.43 27.98
N VAL A 108 -24.60 -5.44 27.17
CA VAL A 108 -25.59 -6.34 26.52
C VAL A 108 -26.45 -7.04 27.57
N ARG A 109 -25.82 -7.58 28.62
CA ARG A 109 -26.53 -8.23 29.73
C ARG A 109 -27.47 -7.27 30.47
N LYS A 110 -27.11 -5.99 30.54
CA LYS A 110 -27.91 -4.95 31.22
C LYS A 110 -28.98 -4.33 30.32
N SER A 111 -28.76 -4.26 29.01
CA SER A 111 -29.70 -3.68 28.05
C SER A 111 -30.78 -4.66 27.59
N GLY A 112 -30.63 -5.96 27.84
CA GLY A 112 -31.66 -6.98 27.58
C GLY A 112 -31.97 -7.19 26.09
N GLN A 113 -31.13 -6.68 25.19
CA GLN A 113 -31.25 -6.82 23.75
C GLN A 113 -30.20 -7.82 23.24
N PRO A 114 -30.56 -8.79 22.36
CA PRO A 114 -29.56 -9.65 21.72
C PRO A 114 -28.64 -8.81 20.83
N ALA A 115 -27.36 -9.21 20.73
CA ALA A 115 -26.30 -8.48 20.03
C ALA A 115 -26.75 -8.14 18.59
N PRO A 116 -27.04 -6.86 18.28
CA PRO A 116 -27.60 -6.51 16.99
C PRO A 116 -26.55 -6.67 15.89
N GLU A 117 -27.01 -7.00 14.70
CA GLU A 117 -26.17 -7.09 13.51
C GLU A 117 -25.46 -5.75 13.26
N ALA A 118 -24.15 -5.82 12.99
CA ALA A 118 -23.32 -4.64 12.78
C ALA A 118 -23.81 -3.86 11.55
N VAL A 119 -24.20 -2.59 11.74
CA VAL A 119 -24.57 -1.73 10.62
C VAL A 119 -23.29 -1.27 9.92
N ILE A 120 -23.00 -1.87 8.77
CA ILE A 120 -21.87 -1.51 7.90
C ILE A 120 -22.31 -0.33 7.04
N VAL A 121 -21.83 0.87 7.33
CA VAL A 121 -22.04 2.02 6.46
C VAL A 121 -20.86 2.11 5.51
N THR A 122 -21.10 1.67 4.27
CA THR A 122 -20.18 1.86 3.15
C THR A 122 -20.38 3.26 2.60
N ARG A 123 -19.43 4.18 2.80
CA ARG A 123 -19.39 5.43 2.02
C ARG A 123 -18.66 5.13 0.71
N GLN A 124 -19.42 4.90 -0.34
CA GLN A 124 -18.89 5.04 -1.70
C GLN A 124 -18.62 6.53 -1.92
N ALA A 125 -17.39 6.87 -2.34
CA ALA A 125 -17.15 8.17 -2.95
C ALA A 125 -18.08 8.25 -4.16
N ALA A 126 -19.03 9.19 -4.10
CA ALA A 126 -20.06 9.40 -5.10
C ALA A 126 -19.48 9.33 -6.52
N GLU A 127 -20.06 8.48 -7.36
CA GLU A 127 -19.95 8.60 -8.80
C GLU A 127 -20.31 10.05 -9.17
N ALA A 128 -19.35 10.71 -9.81
CA ALA A 128 -19.52 12.05 -10.34
C ALA A 128 -20.72 12.05 -11.32
N PRO A 129 -21.63 13.04 -11.25
CA PRO A 129 -22.72 13.12 -12.20
C PRO A 129 -22.15 13.29 -13.61
N GLN A 130 -22.47 12.32 -14.48
CA GLN A 130 -22.21 12.40 -15.91
C GLN A 130 -22.97 13.61 -16.48
N GLN A 131 -22.25 14.70 -16.70
CA GLN A 131 -22.74 15.85 -17.43
C GLN A 131 -22.92 15.44 -18.90
N ALA A 132 -24.16 15.10 -19.23
CA ALA A 132 -24.65 15.13 -20.59
C ALA A 132 -24.76 16.59 -21.07
N GLN A 133 -24.46 16.78 -22.35
CA GLN A 133 -24.91 17.87 -23.23
C GLN A 133 -23.98 19.08 -23.43
N GLN A 134 -22.97 18.84 -24.29
CA GLN A 134 -22.81 19.44 -25.62
C GLN A 134 -23.17 20.93 -25.80
N GLN A 135 -22.09 21.71 -26.01
CA GLN A 135 -21.89 22.87 -26.92
C GLN A 135 -23.13 23.62 -27.42
N GLU A 136 -23.15 24.95 -27.27
CA GLU A 136 -23.29 25.91 -28.38
C GLU A 136 -22.67 27.28 -28.00
N GLY A 137 -22.31 28.04 -29.04
CA GLY A 137 -21.39 29.16 -29.06
C GLY A 137 -21.68 30.34 -28.13
N GLY A 138 -20.59 31.00 -27.73
CA GLY A 138 -20.64 32.24 -26.96
C GLY A 138 -19.31 32.97 -27.00
N CYS A 139 -19.11 33.71 -28.09
CA CYS A 139 -18.11 34.74 -28.35
C CYS A 139 -17.23 35.19 -27.15
N TRP A 140 -15.92 35.04 -27.28
CA TRP A 140 -14.91 35.63 -26.40
C TRP A 140 -14.86 37.15 -26.60
N LEU A 141 -15.83 37.87 -26.05
CA LEU A 141 -15.78 39.33 -25.95
C LEU A 141 -15.49 39.76 -24.52
N ALA A 142 -14.21 40.06 -24.32
CA ALA A 142 -13.66 41.16 -23.54
C ALA A 142 -14.46 41.65 -22.31
N ARG A 143 -13.82 41.55 -21.14
CA ARG A 143 -13.73 42.72 -20.26
C ARG A 143 -12.45 42.73 -19.45
N SER A 144 -11.56 43.60 -19.88
CA SER A 144 -10.49 44.21 -19.11
C SER A 144 -10.99 44.72 -17.76
N SER A 145 -10.19 44.53 -16.71
CA SER A 145 -9.83 45.63 -15.80
C SER A 145 -8.70 45.21 -14.86
N THR A 146 -7.90 46.21 -14.57
CA THR A 146 -6.57 46.23 -13.99
C THR A 146 -6.55 46.11 -12.46
N SER A 147 -5.32 45.98 -11.94
CA SER A 147 -4.87 46.53 -10.65
C SER A 147 -5.13 45.65 -9.41
N LYS A 148 -4.25 45.51 -8.40
CA LYS A 148 -2.84 45.84 -8.12
C LYS A 148 -2.64 45.34 -6.66
N LEU A 149 -1.38 45.10 -6.27
CA LEU A 149 -0.89 45.00 -4.87
C LEU A 149 -1.25 43.66 -4.18
N GLY A 150 -0.31 42.83 -3.71
CA GLY A 150 1.01 43.10 -3.17
C GLY A 150 1.00 42.81 -1.68
N LEU A 151 1.47 41.63 -1.24
CA LEU A 151 1.99 41.45 0.12
C LEU A 151 2.90 40.21 0.20
N LYS A 152 4.20 40.45 0.04
CA LYS A 152 5.27 39.49 0.35
C LYS A 152 5.33 39.33 1.87
N ARG A 153 4.93 38.18 2.41
CA ARG A 153 5.26 37.81 3.80
C ARG A 153 6.54 36.97 3.78
N LYS A 154 7.64 37.63 4.14
CA LYS A 154 8.90 37.00 4.52
C LYS A 154 8.64 36.16 5.77
N PHE A 155 8.80 34.85 5.71
CA PHE A 155 8.88 34.04 6.94
C PHE A 155 10.34 33.92 7.33
N HIS A 156 10.61 34.36 8.55
CA HIS A 156 11.93 34.53 9.14
C HIS A 156 12.41 33.18 9.68
N ARG A 157 13.61 32.79 9.27
CA ARG A 157 14.39 31.65 9.77
C ARG A 157 14.79 31.93 11.22
N GLN A 158 14.54 31.01 12.14
CA GLN A 158 15.32 30.87 13.36
C GLN A 158 15.63 29.39 13.60
N GLU A 159 16.91 29.16 13.87
CA GLU A 159 17.59 27.90 14.10
C GLU A 159 17.27 27.35 15.50
N PRO A 160 17.49 26.04 15.77
CA PRO A 160 17.17 25.41 17.04
C PRO A 160 18.21 25.71 18.13
N ILE A 161 17.75 25.76 19.39
CA ILE A 161 18.57 25.77 20.60
C ILE A 161 18.34 24.45 21.36
N ALA A 162 19.46 23.89 21.83
CA ALA A 162 19.68 22.74 22.73
C ALA A 162 19.75 21.35 22.08
#